data_AF-A0A7W7U4D6-F1
#
_entry.id   AF-A0A7W7U4D6-F1
#
_cell.length_a   1.000
_cell.length_b   1.000
_cell.length_c   1.000
_cell.angle_alpha   90.00
_cell.angle_beta   90.00
_cell.angle_gamma   90.00
#
_symmetry.space_group_name_H-M   'P 1'
#
loop_
_entity.id
_entity.type
_entity.pdbx_description
1 polymer ?
#
loop_
_entity_poly.entity_id
_entity_poly.type
_entity_poly.pdbx_seq_one_letter_code
_entity_poly.pdbx_strand_id
1 'polypeptide(L)'
;MLWHTVGATGLASARAVARLQSVAPFQDSLTGGGTLWSPEAYGIFGMARDEPPVPLAELRDRVRPDDRDALADLVTTVTERQTGGQTVLGIVLSEGTVRHVRVAADR
;
A
#
# COMPACT_ATOMS: atom_id res chain seq x y z
N MET A 1 -26.48 -23.58 30.48
CA MET A 1 -25.49 -24.44 29.79
C MET A 1 -24.68 -23.54 28.88
N LEU A 2 -23.37 -23.37 28.94
CA LEU A 2 -22.30 -23.59 29.93
C LEU A 2 -21.24 -22.55 29.51
N TRP A 3 -20.69 -21.80 30.47
CA TRP A 3 -19.63 -20.81 30.26
C TRP A 3 -18.27 -21.51 30.34
N HIS A 4 -17.24 -20.99 29.67
CA HIS A 4 -15.98 -20.65 30.37
C HIS A 4 -15.41 -19.34 29.84
N THR A 5 -15.06 -18.44 30.77
CA THR A 5 -14.20 -17.27 30.52
C THR A 5 -12.74 -17.73 30.49
N VAL A 6 -11.94 -17.12 29.62
CA VAL A 6 -10.53 -16.89 29.91
C VAL A 6 -10.29 -15.40 29.73
N GLY A 7 -10.01 -14.73 30.83
CA GLY A 7 -9.36 -13.42 30.81
C GLY A 7 -7.86 -13.63 30.93
N ALA A 8 -7.09 -12.93 30.11
CA ALA A 8 -5.73 -12.53 30.44
C ALA A 8 -5.31 -11.36 29.53
N THR A 9 -5.13 -10.23 30.20
CA THR A 9 -4.50 -8.97 29.84
C THR A 9 -3.32 -9.06 28.87
N GLY A 10 -3.30 -8.12 27.91
CA GLY A 10 -2.18 -7.81 27.00
C GLY A 10 -2.63 -7.94 25.55
N LEU A 11 -2.51 -6.86 24.76
CA LEU A 11 -2.91 -6.75 23.34
C LEU A 11 -4.36 -6.27 23.13
N ALA A 12 -4.59 -4.96 23.27
CA ALA A 12 -5.73 -4.33 22.64
C ALA A 12 -5.29 -3.73 21.29
N SER A 13 -5.29 -4.58 20.28
CA SER A 13 -5.36 -4.25 18.87
C SER A 13 -6.52 -3.28 18.64
N ALA A 14 -6.25 -1.98 18.66
CA ALA A 14 -7.29 -0.97 18.50
C ALA A 14 -7.40 -0.56 17.03
N ARG A 15 -8.09 -1.40 16.26
CA ARG A 15 -9.02 -0.98 15.20
C ARG A 15 -8.48 0.05 14.21
N ALA A 16 -7.65 -0.40 13.27
CA ALA A 16 -7.53 0.24 11.96
C ALA A 16 -8.00 -0.71 10.85
N VAL A 17 -9.14 -1.39 11.03
CA VAL A 17 -9.97 -1.75 9.86
C VAL A 17 -10.76 -0.50 9.49
N ALA A 18 -10.04 0.57 9.15
CA ALA A 18 -10.64 1.72 8.50
C ALA A 18 -11.08 1.21 7.13
N ARG A 19 -12.40 1.32 6.88
CA ARG A 19 -13.06 0.92 5.63
C ARG A 19 -12.15 1.28 4.44
N LEU A 20 -11.72 0.29 3.66
CA LEU A 20 -10.98 0.50 2.41
C LEU A 20 -11.92 1.21 1.42
N GLN A 21 -12.05 2.53 1.51
CA GLN A 21 -13.12 3.29 0.83
C GLN A 21 -12.77 3.71 -0.59
N SER A 22 -11.57 3.41 -1.09
CA SER A 22 -11.18 3.69 -2.47
C SER A 22 -10.21 2.64 -2.99
N VAL A 23 -10.54 2.03 -4.13
CA VAL A 23 -9.63 1.21 -4.94
C VAL A 23 -9.44 1.96 -6.24
N ALA A 24 -8.20 2.32 -6.57
CA ALA A 24 -7.87 2.91 -7.87
C ALA A 24 -6.83 2.02 -8.56
N PRO A 25 -7.03 1.65 -9.84
CA PRO A 25 -6.02 0.92 -10.58
C PRO A 25 -4.82 1.82 -10.86
N PHE A 26 -3.63 1.23 -10.80
CA PHE A 26 -2.42 1.78 -11.41
C PHE A 26 -1.79 0.66 -12.24
N GLN A 27 -1.11 1.04 -13.32
CA GLN A 27 -0.32 0.12 -14.13
C GLN A 27 1.13 0.57 -14.07
N ASP A 28 2.02 -0.36 -13.75
CA ASP A 28 3.45 -0.12 -13.82
C ASP A 28 4.02 -0.95 -14.96
N SER A 29 4.64 -0.30 -15.95
CA SER A 29 5.24 -1.04 -17.05
C SER A 29 6.60 -1.57 -16.62
N LEU A 30 6.66 -2.88 -16.35
CA LEU A 30 7.89 -3.60 -16.03
C LEU A 30 8.86 -3.73 -17.23
N THR A 31 8.46 -3.25 -18.42
CA THR A 31 9.18 -3.41 -19.69
C THR A 31 9.53 -2.08 -20.38
N GLY A 32 9.40 -0.95 -19.67
CA GLY A 32 9.87 0.36 -20.16
C GLY A 32 8.80 1.22 -20.86
N GLY A 33 7.52 0.90 -20.72
CA GLY A 33 6.40 1.73 -21.21
C GLY A 33 5.99 2.89 -20.29
N GLY A 34 6.70 3.09 -19.18
CA GLY A 34 6.37 4.08 -18.16
C GLY A 34 5.28 3.62 -17.18
N THR A 35 5.16 4.32 -16.06
CA THR A 35 4.09 4.10 -15.08
C THR A 35 2.86 4.91 -15.48
N LEU A 36 1.66 4.34 -15.35
CA LEU A 36 0.40 5.02 -15.60
C LEU A 36 -0.49 4.95 -14.36
N TRP A 37 -0.91 6.10 -13.88
CA TRP A 37 -1.82 6.22 -12.75
C TRP A 37 -3.18 6.72 -13.22
N SER A 38 -4.25 6.12 -12.71
CA SER A 38 -5.59 6.69 -12.84
C SER A 38 -5.67 8.03 -12.08
N PRO A 39 -6.55 8.97 -12.47
CA PRO A 39 -6.73 10.25 -11.76
C PRO A 39 -7.05 10.10 -10.26
N GLU A 40 -7.62 8.96 -9.85
CA GLU A 40 -7.93 8.61 -8.47
C GLU A 40 -6.69 8.12 -7.70
N ALA A 41 -5.76 7.43 -8.37
CA ALA A 41 -4.55 6.90 -7.74
C ALA A 41 -3.66 8.02 -7.17
N TYR A 42 -3.51 9.15 -7.89
CA TYR A 42 -2.83 10.34 -7.37
C TYR A 42 -3.40 10.77 -6.01
N GLY A 43 -4.73 10.86 -5.91
CA GLY A 43 -5.40 11.24 -4.67
C GLY A 43 -5.17 10.23 -3.54
N ILE A 44 -5.10 8.93 -3.84
CA ILE A 44 -4.81 7.87 -2.86
C ILE A 44 -3.39 8.05 -2.28
N PHE A 45 -2.40 8.32 -3.13
CA PHE A 45 -1.00 8.50 -2.73
C PHE A 45 -0.67 9.92 -2.26
N GLY A 46 -1.64 10.84 -2.21
CA GLY A 46 -1.42 12.21 -1.75
C GLY A 46 -0.67 13.09 -2.75
N MET A 47 -0.72 12.75 -4.03
CA MET A 47 -0.05 13.46 -5.11
C MET A 47 -1.02 14.34 -5.89
N ALA A 48 -0.50 15.43 -6.46
CA ALA A 48 -1.25 16.26 -7.41
C ALA A 48 -1.34 15.57 -8.78
N ARG A 49 -2.40 15.85 -9.53
CA ARG A 49 -2.69 15.18 -10.82
C ARG A 49 -1.79 15.63 -11.97
N ASP A 50 -1.08 16.74 -11.79
CA ASP A 50 -0.09 17.30 -12.71
C ASP A 50 1.34 16.81 -12.42
N GLU A 51 1.55 16.06 -11.33
CA GLU A 51 2.82 15.37 -11.07
C GLU A 51 2.99 14.15 -11.99
N PRO A 52 4.24 13.77 -12.32
CA PRO A 52 4.48 12.52 -13.04
C PRO A 52 4.10 11.31 -12.18
N PRO A 53 3.57 10.23 -12.80
CA PRO A 53 3.28 9.00 -12.10
C PRO A 53 4.57 8.38 -11.55
N VAL A 54 4.49 7.78 -10.35
CA VAL A 54 5.65 7.22 -9.65
C VAL A 54 5.65 5.70 -9.79
N PRO A 55 6.73 5.09 -10.30
CA PRO A 55 6.88 3.64 -10.31
C PRO A 55 6.77 3.05 -8.90
N LEU A 56 6.21 1.84 -8.79
CA LEU A 56 6.05 1.12 -7.53
C LEU A 56 7.38 0.98 -6.79
N ALA A 57 8.47 0.71 -7.53
CA ALA A 57 9.82 0.61 -6.98
C ALA A 57 10.36 1.94 -6.38
N GLU A 58 9.83 3.08 -6.83
CA GLU A 58 10.22 4.42 -6.38
C GLU A 58 9.32 4.99 -5.29
N LEU A 59 8.29 4.24 -4.85
CA LEU A 59 7.42 4.67 -3.74
C LEU A 59 8.11 4.64 -2.37
N ARG A 60 9.32 4.09 -2.25
CA ARG A 60 10.05 3.89 -0.99
C ARG A 60 10.14 5.14 -0.12
N ASP A 61 10.33 6.31 -0.72
CA ASP A 61 10.49 7.57 0.00
C ASP A 61 9.18 8.14 0.54
N ARG A 62 8.05 7.72 -0.04
CA ARG A 62 6.69 8.10 0.39
C ARG A 62 6.11 7.13 1.42
N VAL A 63 6.71 5.95 1.53
CA VAL A 63 6.30 4.88 2.44
C VAL A 63 7.00 5.05 3.79
N ARG A 64 6.23 4.85 4.87
CA ARG A 64 6.74 4.81 6.24
C ARG A 64 7.95 3.87 6.33
N PRO A 65 9.02 4.21 7.07
CA PRO A 65 10.22 3.38 7.15
C PRO A 65 9.97 1.90 7.44
N ASP A 66 9.03 1.60 8.35
CA ASP A 66 8.66 0.24 8.76
C ASP A 66 8.03 -0.60 7.64
N ASP A 67 7.44 0.03 6.63
CA ASP A 67 6.72 -0.64 5.55
C ASP A 67 7.59 -0.78 4.27
N ARG A 68 8.84 -0.28 4.30
CA ARG A 68 9.74 -0.29 3.12
C ARG A 68 10.15 -1.70 2.70
N ASP A 69 10.32 -2.61 3.65
CA ASP A 69 10.65 -4.01 3.35
C ASP A 69 9.45 -4.71 2.71
N ALA A 70 8.24 -4.44 3.19
CA ALA A 70 7.01 -4.97 2.60
C ALA A 70 6.79 -4.45 1.16
N LEU A 71 7.19 -3.21 0.87
CA LEU A 71 7.22 -2.70 -0.50
C LEU A 71 8.25 -3.43 -1.37
N ALA A 72 9.47 -3.62 -0.87
CA ALA A 72 10.53 -4.32 -1.60
C ALA A 72 10.13 -5.76 -1.93
N ASP A 73 9.53 -6.48 -0.97
CA ASP A 73 9.04 -7.84 -1.17
C ASP A 73 7.94 -7.91 -2.25
N LEU A 74 7.02 -6.93 -2.27
CA LEU A 74 6.01 -6.84 -3.32
C LEU A 74 6.66 -6.63 -4.69
N VAL A 75 7.60 -5.69 -4.79
CA VAL A 75 8.32 -5.39 -6.05
C VAL A 75 9.06 -6.63 -6.55
N THR A 76 9.84 -7.31 -5.71
CA THR A 76 10.52 -8.56 -6.07
C THR A 76 9.53 -9.65 -6.49
N THR A 77 8.39 -9.76 -5.80
CA THR A 77 7.35 -10.75 -6.13
C THR A 77 6.75 -10.54 -7.52
N VAL A 78 6.48 -9.29 -7.90
CA VAL A 78 5.85 -9.00 -9.20
C VAL A 78 6.86 -8.94 -10.35
N THR A 79 8.10 -8.53 -10.08
CA THR A 79 9.12 -8.34 -11.12
C THR A 79 10.00 -9.58 -11.34
N GLU A 80 10.65 -10.07 -10.28
CA GLU A 80 11.59 -11.19 -10.38
C GLU A 80 10.86 -12.53 -10.39
N ARG A 81 9.85 -12.69 -9.53
CA ARG A 81 9.09 -13.96 -9.43
C ARG A 81 7.96 -14.05 -10.45
N GLN A 82 7.61 -12.94 -11.11
CA GLN A 82 6.55 -12.86 -12.12
C GLN A 82 5.19 -13.38 -11.60
N THR A 83 4.91 -13.12 -10.33
CA THR A 83 3.68 -13.52 -9.64
C THR A 83 2.96 -12.31 -9.08
N GLY A 84 1.63 -12.32 -9.11
CA GLY A 84 0.83 -11.28 -8.47
C GLY A 84 1.02 -11.26 -6.95
N GLY A 85 0.83 -10.09 -6.35
CA GLY A 85 1.04 -9.87 -4.91
C GLY A 85 0.22 -8.70 -4.37
N GLN A 86 0.11 -8.63 -3.05
CA GLN A 86 -0.50 -7.49 -2.38
C GLN A 86 0.15 -7.21 -1.03
N THR A 87 0.13 -5.94 -0.63
CA THR A 87 0.57 -5.49 0.69
C THR A 87 -0.19 -4.24 1.13
N VAL A 88 -0.09 -3.87 2.41
CA VAL A 88 -0.63 -2.62 2.94
C VAL A 88 0.54 -1.73 3.36
N LEU A 89 0.56 -0.50 2.86
CA LEU A 89 1.63 0.47 3.11
C LEU A 89 1.06 1.70 3.81
N GLY A 90 1.77 2.22 4.81
CA GLY A 90 1.55 3.56 5.33
C GLY A 90 2.21 4.60 4.44
N ILE A 91 1.42 5.38 3.70
CA ILE A 91 1.88 6.51 2.89
C ILE A 91 1.94 7.76 3.76
N VAL A 92 3.10 8.40 3.80
CA VAL A 92 3.31 9.68 4.48
C VAL A 92 2.85 10.81 3.56
N LEU A 93 1.80 11.50 3.97
CA LEU A 93 1.27 12.67 3.24
C LEU A 93 2.11 13.91 3.54
N SER A 94 2.03 14.93 2.69
CA SER A 94 2.77 16.20 2.85
C SER A 94 2.46 16.94 4.14
N GLU A 95 1.25 16.73 4.69
CA GLU A 95 0.80 17.24 5.99
C GLU A 95 1.32 16.43 7.20
N GLY A 96 2.12 15.39 6.97
CA GLY A 96 2.73 14.55 8.02
C GLY A 96 1.83 13.44 8.57
N THR A 97 0.59 13.32 8.08
CA THR A 97 -0.32 12.22 8.42
C THR A 97 0.03 10.96 7.65
N VAL A 98 -0.35 9.79 8.19
CA VAL A 98 -0.16 8.50 7.53
C VAL A 98 -1.49 7.96 7.03
N ARG A 99 -1.53 7.59 5.75
CA ARG A 99 -2.66 6.91 5.12
C ARG A 99 -2.30 5.48 4.80
N HIS A 100 -3.11 4.53 5.25
CA HIS A 100 -2.94 3.12 4.90
C HIS A 100 -3.55 2.83 3.53
N VAL A 101 -2.73 2.34 2.60
CA VAL A 101 -3.11 2.02 1.22
C VAL A 101 -2.81 0.55 0.96
N ARG A 102 -3.81 -0.21 0.50
CA ARG A 102 -3.59 -1.56 0.00
C ARG A 102 -3.14 -1.48 -1.45
N VAL A 103 -1.95 -1.97 -1.72
CA VAL A 103 -1.37 -2.08 -3.06
C VAL A 103 -1.51 -3.53 -3.50
N ALA A 104 -2.11 -3.75 -4.67
CA ALA A 104 -2.18 -5.05 -5.31
C ALA A 104 -1.68 -4.89 -6.74
N ALA A 105 -0.85 -5.83 -7.16
CA ALA A 105 -0.27 -5.86 -8.49
C ALA A 105 -0.42 -7.27 -9.06
N ASP A 106 -0.82 -7.35 -10.31
CA ASP A 106 -0.90 -8.58 -11.09
C ASP A 106 0.30 -8.67 -12.04
N ARG A 107 0.55 -9.84 -12.61
CA ARG A 107 1.67 -10.09 -13.54
C ARG A 107 1.45 -9.50 -14.94
#